data_AF-A0A8H3C036-F1
#
_entry.id   AF-A0A8H3C036-F1
#
_cell.length_a   1.000
_cell.length_b   1.000
_cell.length_c   1.000
_cell.angle_alpha   90.00
_cell.angle_beta   90.00
_cell.angle_gamma   90.00
#
_symmetry.space_group_name_H-M   'P 1'
#
loop_
_entity.id
_entity.type
_entity.pdbx_description
1 polymer ?
#
loop_
_entity_poly.entity_id
_entity_poly.type
_entity_poly.pdbx_seq_one_letter_code
_entity_poly.pdbx_strand_id
1 'polypeptide(L)'
;MIDAVEAAKIYIRLHDDPGLVAACTPTEEKKAKAKAVKAASKEPKKGTNTKEEEIPPPKDDDPDGLKLLSQEKPLEQALKLLRPLEALQVQDVDVWLTIYDVAMRRKKYLQALKALNMTKKLSPDHHELHWRIVDFRLQTSSEAALDASIKAAIDQSLNELIPLQQSPEAFNTQYLQRVSAPAGKLGTGKLGSALAVLKIHGFEAGQAESEGLVFQVLHPEAKASILDLLEGARLLQEVIKSKRVDEFKIEGQKLHPLSTAFQTEQELESLRLELAGASKKAEEAKPVAFAEE
;
A
#
# COMPACT_ATOMS: atom_id res chain seq x y z
N MET A 1 -7.07 1.43 13.98
CA MET A 1 -7.79 0.92 12.78
C MET A 1 -6.83 0.75 11.62
N ILE A 2 -6.03 1.78 11.30
CA ILE A 2 -4.98 1.74 10.27
C ILE A 2 -4.07 0.50 10.42
N ASP A 3 -3.64 0.19 11.65
CA ASP A 3 -2.73 -0.94 11.91
C ASP A 3 -3.33 -2.31 11.52
N ALA A 4 -4.63 -2.50 11.72
CA ALA A 4 -5.31 -3.75 11.38
C ALA A 4 -5.48 -3.92 9.86
N VAL A 5 -5.72 -2.81 9.16
CA VAL A 5 -5.83 -2.77 7.70
C VAL A 5 -4.49 -3.07 7.05
N GLU A 6 -3.42 -2.42 7.50
CA GLU A 6 -2.07 -2.67 6.98
C GLU A 6 -1.59 -4.09 7.29
N ALA A 7 -1.86 -4.61 8.49
CA ALA A 7 -1.58 -6.00 8.81
C ALA A 7 -2.33 -6.98 7.90
N ALA A 8 -3.62 -6.72 7.61
CA ALA A 8 -4.39 -7.53 6.67
C ALA A 8 -3.82 -7.45 5.23
N LYS A 9 -3.38 -6.27 4.79
CA LYS A 9 -2.70 -6.09 3.49
C LYS A 9 -1.40 -6.90 3.41
N ILE A 10 -0.62 -6.98 4.50
CA ILE A 10 0.59 -7.82 4.54
C ILE A 10 0.24 -9.30 4.35
N TYR A 11 -0.78 -9.80 5.06
CA TYR A 11 -1.23 -11.19 4.87
C TYR A 11 -1.77 -11.47 3.47
N ILE A 12 -2.43 -10.49 2.84
CA ILE A 12 -2.86 -10.60 1.44
C ILE A 12 -1.64 -10.76 0.52
N ARG A 13 -0.61 -9.91 0.66
CA ARG A 13 0.62 -10.03 -0.14
C ARG A 13 1.34 -11.36 0.09
N LEU A 14 1.34 -11.83 1.34
CA LEU A 14 1.93 -13.11 1.70
C LEU A 14 1.23 -14.30 1.02
N HIS A 15 -0.09 -14.21 0.87
CA HIS A 15 -0.87 -15.20 0.15
C HIS A 15 -0.53 -15.20 -1.35
N ASP A 16 -0.35 -14.03 -1.95
CA ASP A 16 -0.08 -13.89 -3.37
C ASP A 16 1.36 -14.30 -3.71
N ASP A 17 2.32 -13.91 -2.87
CA ASP A 17 3.75 -14.19 -3.02
C ASP A 17 4.32 -14.86 -1.74
N PRO A 18 4.21 -16.20 -1.61
CA PRO A 18 4.74 -16.92 -0.44
C PRO A 18 6.28 -16.82 -0.33
N GLY A 19 6.98 -16.46 -1.41
CA GLY A 19 8.42 -16.19 -1.42
C GLY A 19 8.85 -14.97 -0.58
N LEU A 20 7.92 -14.08 -0.21
CA LEU A 20 8.21 -12.94 0.66
C LEU A 20 8.68 -13.37 2.06
N VAL A 21 8.20 -14.52 2.56
CA VAL A 21 8.68 -15.09 3.83
C VAL A 21 10.18 -15.32 3.79
N ALA A 22 10.68 -15.87 2.68
CA ALA A 22 12.09 -16.18 2.51
C ALA A 22 12.95 -14.90 2.44
N ALA A 23 12.43 -13.83 1.81
CA ALA A 23 13.12 -12.53 1.75
C ALA A 23 13.17 -11.81 3.12
N CYS A 24 12.19 -12.08 4.00
CA CYS A 24 12.15 -11.53 5.36
C CYS A 24 12.99 -12.33 6.37
N THR A 25 13.47 -13.54 6.02
CA THR A 25 14.38 -14.26 6.90
C THR A 25 15.72 -13.51 6.97
N PRO A 26 16.19 -13.12 8.18
CA PRO A 26 17.44 -12.40 8.29
C PRO A 26 18.61 -13.31 7.89
N THR A 27 19.28 -12.95 6.80
CA THR A 27 20.58 -13.52 6.44
C THR A 27 21.59 -13.30 7.57
N GLU A 28 22.56 -14.20 7.71
CA GLU A 28 23.53 -14.20 8.83
C GLU A 28 24.24 -12.84 9.02
N GLU A 29 24.41 -12.07 7.94
CA GLU A 29 24.97 -10.72 7.96
C GLU A 29 24.13 -9.68 8.72
N LYS A 30 22.78 -9.74 8.64
CA LYS A 30 21.89 -8.83 9.39
C LYS A 30 21.84 -9.19 10.87
N LYS A 31 21.94 -10.48 11.22
CA LYS A 31 22.08 -10.95 12.61
C LYS A 31 23.42 -10.54 13.23
N ALA A 32 24.50 -10.54 12.45
CA ALA A 32 25.82 -10.06 12.90
C ALA A 32 25.82 -8.55 13.19
N LYS A 33 25.20 -7.73 12.32
CA LYS A 33 25.08 -6.29 12.54
C LYS A 33 24.18 -5.93 13.73
N ALA A 34 23.06 -6.63 13.92
CA ALA A 34 22.19 -6.42 15.08
C ALA A 34 22.85 -6.83 16.41
N LYS A 35 23.70 -7.88 16.41
CA LYS A 35 24.51 -8.27 17.58
C LYS A 35 25.65 -7.28 17.84
N ALA A 36 26.29 -6.73 16.81
CA ALA A 36 27.33 -5.71 16.96
C ALA A 36 26.77 -4.40 17.55
N VAL A 37 25.57 -3.98 17.11
CA VAL A 37 24.90 -2.78 17.67
C VAL A 37 24.45 -3.02 19.12
N LYS A 38 23.89 -4.20 19.44
CA LYS A 38 23.54 -4.55 20.84
C LYS A 38 24.76 -4.72 21.76
N ALA A 39 25.91 -5.11 21.22
CA ALA A 39 27.16 -5.21 21.98
C ALA A 39 27.82 -3.84 22.21
N ALA A 40 27.72 -2.92 21.26
CA ALA A 40 28.24 -1.55 21.39
C ALA A 40 27.43 -0.67 22.36
N SER A 41 26.17 -1.00 22.65
CA SER A 41 25.33 -0.27 23.61
C SER A 41 25.40 -0.78 25.06
N LYS A 42 26.31 -1.71 25.38
CA LYS A 42 26.55 -2.17 26.76
C LYS A 42 27.89 -1.66 27.29
N GLU A 43 27.96 -0.35 27.56
CA GLU A 43 28.95 0.18 28.50
C GLU A 43 28.51 -0.07 29.96
N PRO A 44 29.44 -0.39 30.87
CA PRO A 44 29.11 -0.89 32.20
C PRO A 44 28.79 0.27 33.16
N LYS A 45 27.50 0.49 33.46
CA LYS A 45 27.12 1.31 34.63
C LYS A 45 27.20 0.47 35.91
N LYS A 46 28.14 0.87 36.75
CA LYS A 46 28.47 0.32 38.08
C LYS A 46 27.62 1.03 39.14
N GLY A 47 26.96 0.26 40.02
CA GLY A 47 26.22 0.72 41.22
C GLY A 47 24.79 1.21 40.94
N THR A 48 23.73 0.87 41.68
CA THR A 48 23.60 0.45 43.09
C THR A 48 22.23 -0.24 43.29
N ASN A 49 22.18 -1.24 44.17
CA ASN A 49 21.03 -1.93 44.77
C ASN A 49 19.65 -1.23 44.68
N THR A 50 18.65 -1.96 44.14
CA THR A 50 17.33 -2.15 44.75
C THR A 50 16.67 -3.39 44.14
N LYS A 51 16.36 -4.39 44.97
CA LYS A 51 15.56 -5.57 44.60
C LYS A 51 14.09 -5.15 44.56
N GLU A 52 13.58 -4.80 43.39
CA GLU A 52 12.16 -4.95 43.09
C GLU A 52 11.99 -6.25 42.30
N GLU A 53 11.02 -7.07 42.69
CA GLU A 53 10.63 -8.28 41.97
C GLU A 53 10.04 -7.86 40.61
N GLU A 54 10.91 -7.59 39.63
CA GLU A 54 10.54 -7.53 38.23
C GLU A 54 10.07 -8.94 37.84
N ILE A 55 8.76 -9.10 37.72
CA ILE A 55 8.16 -10.21 36.96
C ILE A 55 8.87 -10.20 35.60
N PRO A 56 9.67 -11.22 35.26
CA PRO A 56 10.39 -11.21 33.99
C PRO A 56 9.34 -11.07 32.88
N PRO A 57 9.55 -10.17 31.90
CA PRO A 57 8.61 -9.99 30.81
C PRO A 57 8.34 -11.37 30.19
N PRO A 58 7.06 -11.71 29.91
CA PRO A 58 6.71 -13.00 29.35
C PRO A 58 7.62 -13.27 28.16
N LYS A 59 8.27 -14.43 28.18
CA LYS A 59 9.26 -14.81 27.19
C LYS A 59 8.56 -14.82 25.84
N ASP A 60 8.89 -13.84 25.00
CA ASP A 60 8.36 -13.78 23.64
C ASP A 60 8.98 -14.93 22.84
N ASP A 61 8.13 -15.88 22.44
CA ASP A 61 8.52 -17.04 21.66
C ASP A 61 8.74 -16.70 20.17
N ASP A 62 8.40 -15.49 19.72
CA ASP A 62 8.59 -15.01 18.34
C ASP A 62 9.10 -13.55 18.29
N PRO A 63 10.28 -13.26 18.87
CA PRO A 63 10.80 -11.89 18.97
C PRO A 63 11.12 -11.25 17.61
N ASP A 64 11.28 -12.08 16.58
CA ASP A 64 11.54 -11.67 15.20
C ASP A 64 10.26 -11.66 14.33
N GLY A 65 9.10 -12.09 14.86
CA GLY A 65 7.82 -12.15 14.14
C GLY A 65 7.78 -13.16 12.98
N LEU A 66 8.76 -14.06 12.90
CA LEU A 66 8.92 -15.00 11.78
C LEU A 66 7.85 -16.10 11.81
N LYS A 67 7.44 -16.54 13.01
CA LYS A 67 6.36 -17.53 13.11
C LYS A 67 5.03 -16.93 12.68
N LEU A 68 4.82 -15.63 12.91
CA LEU A 68 3.63 -14.91 12.45
C LEU A 68 3.58 -14.83 10.90
N LEU A 69 4.73 -14.61 10.26
CA LEU A 69 4.84 -14.55 8.79
C LEU A 69 4.83 -15.94 8.13
N SER A 70 5.24 -17.01 8.82
CA SER A 70 5.25 -18.38 8.28
C SER A 70 3.96 -19.17 8.52
N GLN A 71 2.85 -18.50 8.86
CA GLN A 71 1.59 -19.19 9.08
C GLN A 71 1.00 -19.79 7.80
N GLU A 72 0.45 -21.01 7.91
CA GLU A 72 -0.10 -21.79 6.79
C GLU A 72 -1.31 -21.13 6.10
N LYS A 73 -2.02 -20.22 6.79
CA LYS A 73 -3.29 -19.64 6.33
C LYS A 73 -3.36 -18.12 6.51
N PRO A 74 -2.62 -17.34 5.71
CA PRO A 74 -2.57 -15.89 5.84
C PRO A 74 -3.94 -15.21 5.64
N LEU A 75 -4.78 -15.69 4.71
CA LEU A 75 -6.11 -15.12 4.48
C LEU A 75 -7.05 -15.28 5.69
N GLU A 76 -6.93 -16.37 6.45
CA GLU A 76 -7.75 -16.54 7.66
C GLU A 76 -7.36 -15.54 8.75
N GLN A 77 -6.08 -15.17 8.84
CA GLN A 77 -5.62 -14.12 9.77
C GLN A 77 -6.09 -12.73 9.33
N ALA A 78 -5.98 -12.41 8.04
CA ALA A 78 -6.52 -11.17 7.50
C ALA A 78 -8.01 -11.03 7.87
N LEU A 79 -8.81 -12.09 7.73
CA LEU A 79 -10.22 -12.06 8.14
C LEU A 79 -10.42 -11.85 9.64
N LYS A 80 -9.61 -12.48 10.50
CA LYS A 80 -9.76 -12.28 11.95
C LYS A 80 -9.57 -10.82 12.33
N LEU A 81 -8.65 -10.13 11.66
CA LEU A 81 -8.42 -8.69 11.83
C LEU A 81 -9.56 -7.85 11.25
N LEU A 82 -10.11 -8.25 10.10
CA LEU A 82 -11.17 -7.50 9.41
C LEU A 82 -12.58 -7.74 9.96
N ARG A 83 -12.85 -8.89 10.60
CA ARG A 83 -14.19 -9.25 11.12
C ARG A 83 -14.77 -8.20 12.09
N PRO A 84 -14.02 -7.71 13.10
CA PRO A 84 -14.52 -6.66 13.98
C PRO A 84 -14.85 -5.37 13.20
N LEU A 85 -14.04 -5.03 12.20
CA LEU A 85 -14.24 -3.83 11.38
C LEU A 85 -15.47 -3.96 10.47
N GLU A 86 -15.71 -5.16 9.91
CA GLU A 86 -16.92 -5.44 9.13
C GLU A 86 -18.17 -5.39 10.03
N ALA A 87 -18.11 -5.96 11.25
CA ALA A 87 -19.22 -5.97 12.19
C ALA A 87 -19.61 -4.57 12.65
N LEU A 88 -18.62 -3.69 12.83
CA LEU A 88 -18.81 -2.28 13.19
C LEU A 88 -19.20 -1.40 12.00
N GLN A 89 -19.18 -1.94 10.77
CA GLN A 89 -19.40 -1.20 9.53
C GLN A 89 -18.62 0.12 9.48
N VAL A 90 -17.31 0.02 9.73
CA VAL A 90 -16.44 1.20 9.79
C VAL A 90 -16.58 2.03 8.51
N GLN A 91 -16.73 3.35 8.66
CA GLN A 91 -16.85 4.29 7.55
C GLN A 91 -15.48 4.65 6.97
N ASP A 92 -14.73 3.65 6.55
CA ASP A 92 -13.39 3.79 5.99
C ASP A 92 -13.28 3.00 4.70
N VAL A 93 -12.91 3.69 3.62
CA VAL A 93 -12.78 3.11 2.28
C VAL A 93 -11.74 2.00 2.28
N ASP A 94 -10.59 2.20 2.93
CA ASP A 94 -9.48 1.24 2.90
C ASP A 94 -9.85 -0.08 3.57
N VAL A 95 -10.71 -0.04 4.60
CA VAL A 95 -11.23 -1.23 5.27
C VAL A 95 -12.08 -2.05 4.29
N TRP A 96 -13.05 -1.42 3.62
CA TRP A 96 -13.93 -2.12 2.68
C TRP A 96 -13.19 -2.62 1.46
N LEU A 97 -12.22 -1.85 0.95
CA LEU A 97 -11.31 -2.28 -0.10
C LEU A 97 -10.51 -3.52 0.34
N THR A 98 -9.94 -3.52 1.54
CA THR A 98 -9.19 -4.68 2.04
C THR A 98 -10.10 -5.91 2.25
N ILE A 99 -11.35 -5.72 2.69
CA ILE A 99 -12.36 -6.78 2.78
C ILE A 99 -12.67 -7.37 1.39
N TYR A 100 -12.82 -6.50 0.37
CA TYR A 100 -12.99 -6.94 -1.02
C TYR A 100 -11.82 -7.83 -1.47
N ASP A 101 -10.58 -7.41 -1.20
CA ASP A 101 -9.38 -8.13 -1.64
C ASP A 101 -9.29 -9.54 -1.04
N VAL A 102 -9.65 -9.69 0.25
CA VAL A 102 -9.73 -10.99 0.91
C VAL A 102 -10.89 -11.82 0.38
N ALA A 103 -12.07 -11.22 0.18
CA ALA A 103 -13.25 -11.92 -0.32
C ALA A 103 -13.03 -12.48 -1.74
N MET A 104 -12.37 -11.72 -2.61
CA MET A 104 -12.04 -12.15 -3.97
C MET A 104 -11.09 -13.34 -3.98
N ARG A 105 -10.00 -13.29 -3.21
CA ARG A 105 -9.04 -14.41 -3.09
C ARG A 105 -9.67 -15.67 -2.51
N ARG A 106 -10.69 -15.53 -1.66
CA ARG A 106 -11.48 -16.64 -1.11
C ARG A 106 -12.65 -17.08 -1.99
N LYS A 107 -12.82 -16.49 -3.17
CA LYS A 107 -13.96 -16.72 -4.08
C LYS A 107 -15.33 -16.50 -3.43
N LYS A 108 -15.44 -15.53 -2.52
CA LYS A 108 -16.69 -15.13 -1.85
C LYS A 108 -17.28 -13.89 -2.51
N TYR A 109 -17.78 -14.04 -3.73
CA TYR A 109 -18.21 -12.93 -4.59
C TYR A 109 -19.32 -12.04 -4.00
N LEU A 110 -20.29 -12.61 -3.28
CA LEU A 110 -21.35 -11.79 -2.62
C LEU A 110 -20.77 -10.89 -1.51
N GLN A 111 -19.75 -11.37 -0.80
CA GLN A 111 -19.07 -10.55 0.22
C GLN A 111 -18.24 -9.44 -0.46
N ALA A 112 -17.57 -9.76 -1.56
CA ALA A 112 -16.85 -8.77 -2.37
C ALA A 112 -17.80 -7.70 -2.91
N LEU A 113 -18.98 -8.09 -3.41
CA LEU A 113 -19.98 -7.17 -3.92
C LEU A 113 -20.53 -6.24 -2.85
N LYS A 114 -20.82 -6.78 -1.65
CA LYS A 114 -21.22 -5.98 -0.49
C LYS A 114 -20.14 -4.92 -0.19
N ALA A 115 -18.86 -5.29 -0.21
CA ALA A 115 -17.77 -4.36 0.03
C ALA A 115 -17.70 -3.25 -1.04
N LEU A 116 -17.84 -3.57 -2.33
CA LEU A 116 -17.89 -2.57 -3.41
C LEU A 116 -19.05 -1.59 -3.23
N ASN A 117 -20.25 -2.09 -2.86
CA ASN A 117 -21.41 -1.26 -2.59
C ASN A 117 -21.19 -0.30 -1.40
N MET A 118 -20.54 -0.78 -0.34
CA MET A 118 -20.20 0.07 0.81
C MET A 118 -19.17 1.13 0.42
N THR A 119 -18.12 0.76 -0.32
CA THR A 119 -17.14 1.73 -0.83
C THR A 119 -17.79 2.77 -1.73
N LYS A 120 -18.70 2.39 -2.63
CA LYS A 120 -19.44 3.34 -3.49
C LYS A 120 -20.29 4.31 -2.67
N LYS A 121 -20.91 3.85 -1.57
CA LYS A 121 -21.68 4.73 -0.66
C LYS A 121 -20.79 5.73 0.08
N LEU A 122 -19.57 5.32 0.46
CA LEU A 122 -18.64 6.18 1.18
C LEU A 122 -17.92 7.17 0.27
N SER A 123 -17.38 6.69 -0.86
CA SER A 123 -16.61 7.48 -1.81
C SER A 123 -16.81 6.97 -3.24
N PRO A 124 -17.84 7.45 -3.96
CA PRO A 124 -18.11 7.02 -5.34
C PRO A 124 -17.01 7.41 -6.33
N ASP A 125 -16.20 8.42 -5.99
CA ASP A 125 -15.11 8.92 -6.82
C ASP A 125 -13.73 8.38 -6.40
N HIS A 126 -13.70 7.29 -5.61
CA HIS A 126 -12.44 6.67 -5.24
C HIS A 126 -11.80 5.97 -6.45
N HIS A 127 -10.53 6.25 -6.73
CA HIS A 127 -9.85 5.67 -7.88
C HIS A 127 -9.72 4.15 -7.79
N GLU A 128 -9.51 3.61 -6.59
CA GLU A 128 -9.42 2.16 -6.42
C GLU A 128 -10.75 1.44 -6.65
N LEU A 129 -11.87 2.13 -6.39
CA LEU A 129 -13.19 1.54 -6.62
C LEU A 129 -13.36 1.23 -8.11
N HIS A 130 -12.96 2.14 -8.99
CA HIS A 130 -13.11 1.99 -10.45
C HIS A 130 -12.48 0.70 -10.98
N TRP A 131 -11.18 0.50 -10.76
CA TRP A 131 -10.49 -0.69 -11.29
C TRP A 131 -10.97 -1.98 -10.62
N ARG A 132 -11.38 -1.93 -9.34
CA ARG A 132 -11.91 -3.11 -8.64
C ARG A 132 -13.27 -3.54 -9.16
N ILE A 133 -14.13 -2.61 -9.58
CA ILE A 133 -15.39 -3.01 -10.22
C ILE A 133 -15.11 -3.65 -11.59
N VAL A 134 -14.14 -3.12 -12.36
CA VAL A 134 -13.69 -3.73 -13.63
C VAL A 134 -13.15 -5.15 -13.39
N ASP A 135 -12.23 -5.30 -12.44
CA ASP A 135 -11.65 -6.60 -12.05
C ASP A 135 -12.72 -7.59 -11.59
N PHE A 136 -13.66 -7.14 -10.74
CA PHE A 136 -14.77 -7.98 -10.28
C PHE A 136 -15.61 -8.49 -11.45
N ARG A 137 -16.00 -7.62 -12.38
CA ARG A 137 -16.80 -8.00 -13.55
C ARG A 137 -16.08 -9.01 -14.44
N LEU A 138 -14.78 -8.83 -14.67
CA LEU A 138 -13.98 -9.76 -15.47
C LEU A 138 -13.88 -11.13 -14.78
N GLN A 139 -13.65 -11.15 -13.47
CA GLN A 139 -13.54 -12.39 -12.71
C GLN A 139 -14.86 -13.14 -12.59
N THR A 140 -15.99 -12.45 -12.36
CA THR A 140 -17.30 -13.11 -12.27
C THR A 140 -17.80 -13.61 -13.62
N SER A 141 -17.44 -12.92 -14.72
CA SER A 141 -17.77 -13.36 -16.08
C SER A 141 -16.98 -14.62 -16.49
N SER A 142 -15.73 -14.74 -16.02
CA SER A 142 -14.85 -15.88 -16.29
C SER A 142 -15.14 -17.10 -15.39
N GLU A 143 -15.72 -16.90 -14.20
CA GLU A 143 -15.94 -18.00 -13.25
C GLU A 143 -17.11 -18.92 -13.68
N ALA A 144 -16.75 -20.06 -14.25
CA ALA A 144 -17.70 -21.10 -14.66
C ALA A 144 -18.39 -21.80 -13.47
N ALA A 145 -17.76 -21.80 -12.29
CA ALA A 145 -18.20 -22.54 -11.11
C ALA A 145 -19.32 -21.86 -10.28
N LEU A 146 -19.78 -20.67 -10.67
CA LEU A 146 -20.84 -19.96 -9.95
C LEU A 146 -22.24 -20.47 -10.35
N ASP A 147 -23.08 -20.72 -9.34
CA ASP A 147 -24.49 -21.06 -9.53
C ASP A 147 -25.24 -19.96 -10.29
N ALA A 148 -26.17 -20.36 -11.16
CA ALA A 148 -26.95 -19.43 -11.98
C ALA A 148 -27.72 -18.38 -11.15
N SER A 149 -28.22 -18.77 -9.98
CA SER A 149 -28.92 -17.86 -9.05
C SER A 149 -27.97 -16.79 -8.47
N ILE A 150 -26.75 -17.19 -8.11
CA ILE A 150 -25.73 -16.28 -7.59
C ILE A 150 -25.25 -15.34 -8.71
N LYS A 151 -25.03 -15.86 -9.92
CA LYS A 151 -24.70 -15.06 -11.10
C LYS A 151 -25.76 -13.99 -11.38
N ALA A 152 -27.04 -14.37 -11.38
CA ALA A 152 -28.13 -13.43 -11.61
C ALA A 152 -28.16 -12.29 -10.56
N ALA A 153 -27.96 -12.62 -9.28
CA ALA A 153 -27.89 -11.62 -8.21
C ALA A 153 -26.68 -10.68 -8.36
N ILE A 154 -25.53 -11.24 -8.76
CA ILE A 154 -24.32 -10.47 -9.05
C ILE A 154 -24.56 -9.54 -10.25
N ASP A 155 -25.12 -10.03 -11.35
CA ASP A 155 -25.39 -9.24 -12.55
C ASP A 155 -26.39 -8.12 -12.27
N GLN A 156 -27.46 -8.39 -11.51
CA GLN A 156 -28.44 -7.38 -11.13
C GLN A 156 -27.79 -6.24 -10.32
N SER A 157 -26.96 -6.57 -9.35
CA SER A 157 -26.29 -5.57 -8.53
C SER A 157 -25.10 -4.92 -9.24
N LEU A 158 -24.45 -5.62 -10.17
CA LEU A 158 -23.45 -5.01 -11.03
C LEU A 158 -24.06 -3.98 -11.96
N ASN A 159 -25.28 -4.19 -12.48
CA ASN A 159 -26.00 -3.17 -13.26
C ASN A 159 -26.17 -1.85 -12.50
N GLU A 160 -26.33 -1.90 -11.17
CA GLU A 160 -26.42 -0.70 -10.32
C GLU A 160 -25.06 0.00 -10.14
N LEU A 161 -23.96 -0.75 -10.33
CA LEU A 161 -22.58 -0.26 -10.22
C LEU A 161 -22.03 0.25 -11.55
N ILE A 162 -22.22 -0.52 -12.62
CA ILE A 162 -21.83 -0.27 -14.01
C ILE A 162 -22.96 -0.76 -14.90
N PRO A 163 -23.44 0.03 -15.89
CA PRO A 163 -24.36 -0.49 -16.88
C PRO A 163 -23.77 -1.72 -17.60
N LEU A 164 -24.36 -2.92 -17.43
CA LEU A 164 -23.79 -4.15 -18.02
C LEU A 164 -23.73 -4.10 -19.56
N GLN A 165 -24.53 -3.24 -20.20
CA GLN A 165 -24.50 -3.04 -21.64
C GLN A 165 -23.22 -2.36 -22.13
N GLN A 166 -22.49 -1.69 -21.25
CA GLN A 166 -21.23 -1.03 -21.57
C GLN A 166 -20.07 -2.03 -21.45
N SER A 167 -19.11 -2.03 -22.36
CA SER A 167 -17.90 -2.86 -22.21
C SER A 167 -16.97 -2.32 -21.11
N PRO A 168 -16.11 -3.15 -20.49
CA PRO A 168 -15.12 -2.69 -19.51
C PRO A 168 -14.23 -1.55 -20.06
N GLU A 169 -13.86 -1.61 -21.34
CA GLU A 169 -13.07 -0.59 -22.04
C GLU A 169 -13.84 0.73 -22.13
N ALA A 170 -15.09 0.68 -22.60
CA ALA A 170 -15.91 1.87 -22.75
C ALA A 170 -16.19 2.52 -21.38
N PHE A 171 -16.34 1.73 -20.32
CA PHE A 171 -16.48 2.22 -18.96
C PHE A 171 -15.20 2.94 -18.49
N ASN A 172 -14.03 2.36 -18.80
CA ASN A 172 -12.75 2.99 -18.47
C ASN A 172 -12.53 4.31 -19.21
N THR A 173 -12.86 4.37 -20.51
CA THR A 173 -12.76 5.61 -21.29
C THR A 173 -13.65 6.72 -20.73
N GLN A 174 -14.89 6.41 -20.34
CA GLN A 174 -15.79 7.40 -19.74
C GLN A 174 -15.27 7.90 -18.39
N TYR A 175 -14.72 6.98 -17.57
CA TYR A 175 -14.09 7.35 -16.31
C TYR A 175 -12.88 8.27 -16.53
N LEU A 176 -12.01 7.97 -17.49
CA LEU A 176 -10.89 8.83 -17.86
C LEU A 176 -11.35 10.23 -18.30
N GLN A 177 -12.39 10.33 -19.13
CA GLN A 177 -12.94 11.61 -19.56
C GLN A 177 -13.45 12.43 -18.36
N ARG A 178 -14.14 11.78 -17.41
CA ARG A 178 -14.65 12.42 -16.20
C ARG A 178 -13.52 12.92 -15.29
N VAL A 179 -12.50 12.09 -15.07
CA VAL A 179 -11.35 12.42 -14.22
C VAL A 179 -10.46 13.48 -14.86
N SER A 180 -10.37 13.48 -16.20
CA SER A 180 -9.58 14.45 -16.98
C SER A 180 -10.15 15.87 -16.99
N ALA A 181 -11.37 16.06 -16.46
CA ALA A 181 -11.98 17.38 -16.34
C ALA A 181 -11.25 18.25 -15.29
N PRO A 182 -11.19 19.58 -15.47
CA PRO A 182 -10.40 20.50 -14.62
C PRO A 182 -10.81 20.57 -13.13
N ALA A 183 -11.96 19.99 -12.76
CA ALA A 183 -12.45 19.88 -11.39
C ALA A 183 -12.19 18.50 -10.74
N GLY A 184 -11.61 17.55 -11.48
CA GLY A 184 -11.38 16.19 -11.01
C GLY A 184 -10.09 16.02 -10.21
N LYS A 185 -10.02 14.96 -9.39
CA LYS A 185 -8.78 14.47 -8.76
C LYS A 185 -7.88 13.81 -9.82
N LEU A 186 -7.33 14.66 -10.70
CA LEU A 186 -6.73 14.29 -11.98
C LEU A 186 -5.60 13.26 -11.87
N GLY A 187 -4.77 13.34 -10.82
CA GLY A 187 -3.69 12.38 -10.57
C GLY A 187 -4.21 10.98 -10.22
N THR A 188 -4.93 10.86 -9.10
CA THR A 188 -5.42 9.57 -8.60
C THR A 188 -6.33 8.80 -9.57
N GLY A 189 -7.21 9.49 -10.30
CA GLY A 189 -8.10 8.80 -11.23
C GLY A 189 -7.37 8.24 -12.46
N LYS A 190 -6.27 8.86 -12.90
CA LYS A 190 -5.41 8.28 -13.96
C LYS A 190 -4.76 6.97 -13.50
N LEU A 191 -4.34 6.87 -12.23
CA LEU A 191 -3.82 5.63 -11.65
C LEU A 191 -4.89 4.52 -11.63
N GLY A 192 -6.13 4.87 -11.23
CA GLY A 192 -7.25 3.93 -11.28
C GLY A 192 -7.55 3.42 -12.69
N SER A 193 -7.47 4.29 -13.70
CA SER A 193 -7.62 3.86 -15.10
C SER A 193 -6.45 3.00 -15.57
N ALA A 194 -5.22 3.32 -15.20
CA ALA A 194 -4.04 2.53 -15.54
C ALA A 194 -4.19 1.08 -15.05
N LEU A 195 -4.64 0.90 -13.80
CA LEU A 195 -4.95 -0.43 -13.26
C LEU A 195 -6.08 -1.12 -14.02
N ALA A 196 -7.14 -0.41 -14.40
CA ALA A 196 -8.24 -0.99 -15.18
C ALA A 196 -7.75 -1.50 -16.55
N VAL A 197 -6.88 -0.74 -17.25
CA VAL A 197 -6.27 -1.16 -18.52
C VAL A 197 -5.49 -2.46 -18.36
N LEU A 198 -4.66 -2.59 -17.31
CA LEU A 198 -3.93 -3.84 -17.04
C LEU A 198 -4.87 -5.02 -16.78
N LYS A 199 -6.00 -4.79 -16.12
CA LYS A 199 -6.98 -5.84 -15.84
C LYS A 199 -7.72 -6.30 -17.10
N ILE A 200 -8.04 -5.36 -17.99
CA ILE A 200 -8.77 -5.65 -19.23
C ILE A 200 -7.88 -6.33 -20.27
N HIS A 201 -6.71 -5.75 -20.56
CA HIS A 201 -5.84 -6.22 -21.64
C HIS A 201 -4.78 -7.24 -21.17
N GLY A 202 -4.67 -7.44 -19.85
CA GLY A 202 -3.61 -8.25 -19.26
C GLY A 202 -2.28 -7.51 -19.17
N PHE A 203 -1.32 -8.17 -18.51
CA PHE A 203 -0.05 -7.54 -18.16
C PHE A 203 0.78 -7.14 -19.39
N GLU A 204 0.92 -8.01 -20.40
CA GLU A 204 1.79 -7.76 -21.55
C GLU A 204 1.22 -6.72 -22.52
N ALA A 205 -0.06 -6.84 -22.88
CA ALA A 205 -0.68 -5.95 -23.86
C ALA A 205 -1.06 -4.58 -23.25
N GLY A 206 -1.45 -4.54 -21.97
CA GLY A 206 -1.84 -3.31 -21.28
C GLY A 206 -0.69 -2.51 -20.69
N GLN A 207 0.55 -3.04 -20.69
CA GLN A 207 1.68 -2.43 -19.98
C GLN A 207 1.99 -1.01 -20.46
N ALA A 208 2.13 -0.83 -21.78
CA ALA A 208 2.55 0.43 -22.36
C ALA A 208 1.50 1.54 -22.19
N GLU A 209 0.22 1.19 -22.34
CA GLU A 209 -0.89 2.12 -22.14
C GLU A 209 -1.03 2.50 -20.67
N SER A 210 -0.99 1.51 -19.76
CA SER A 210 -1.02 1.74 -18.32
C SER A 210 0.15 2.61 -17.86
N GLU A 211 1.35 2.36 -18.37
CA GLU A 211 2.52 3.19 -18.08
C GLU A 211 2.31 4.63 -18.55
N GLY A 212 1.85 4.82 -19.79
CA GLY A 212 1.55 6.15 -20.33
C GLY A 212 0.57 6.93 -19.47
N LEU A 213 -0.47 6.28 -18.94
CA LEU A 213 -1.45 6.90 -18.04
C LEU A 213 -0.84 7.31 -16.70
N VAL A 214 0.08 6.51 -16.14
CA VAL A 214 0.79 6.86 -14.89
C VAL A 214 1.70 8.06 -15.11
N PHE A 215 2.45 8.11 -16.22
CA PHE A 215 3.31 9.25 -16.55
C PHE A 215 2.51 10.55 -16.72
N GLN A 216 1.26 10.48 -17.18
CA GLN A 216 0.39 11.66 -17.27
C GLN A 216 0.04 12.29 -15.90
N VAL A 217 0.32 11.62 -14.78
CA VAL A 217 0.19 12.19 -13.43
C VAL A 217 1.30 13.20 -13.15
N LEU A 218 2.45 13.12 -13.85
CA LEU A 218 3.57 14.05 -13.71
C LEU A 218 3.34 15.39 -14.41
N HIS A 219 2.28 15.54 -15.22
CA HIS A 219 1.98 16.82 -15.84
C HIS A 219 1.66 17.87 -14.76
N PRO A 220 2.23 19.09 -14.83
CA PRO A 220 1.98 20.14 -13.85
C PRO A 220 0.50 20.48 -13.64
N GLU A 221 -0.32 20.31 -14.68
CA GLU A 221 -1.78 20.51 -14.64
C GLU A 221 -2.49 19.46 -13.77
N ALA A 222 -1.90 18.29 -13.57
CA ALA A 222 -2.46 17.23 -12.72
C ALA A 222 -2.45 17.58 -11.22
N LYS A 223 -1.64 18.57 -10.81
CA LYS A 223 -1.46 18.99 -9.41
C LYS A 223 -1.32 17.81 -8.45
N ALA A 224 -0.58 16.79 -8.87
CA ALA A 224 -0.45 15.54 -8.12
C ALA A 224 0.24 15.79 -6.78
N SER A 225 -0.34 15.22 -5.72
CA SER A 225 0.27 15.24 -4.40
C SER A 225 1.47 14.28 -4.35
N ILE A 226 2.33 14.45 -3.35
CA ILE A 226 3.46 13.55 -3.12
C ILE A 226 2.97 12.10 -2.93
N LEU A 227 1.82 11.93 -2.28
CA LEU A 227 1.22 10.61 -2.06
C LEU A 227 0.81 9.95 -3.38
N ASP A 228 0.21 10.69 -4.30
CA ASP A 228 -0.20 10.18 -5.62
C ASP A 228 1.01 9.75 -6.45
N LEU A 229 2.11 10.51 -6.36
CA LEU A 229 3.37 10.17 -7.03
C LEU A 229 4.04 8.94 -6.41
N LEU A 230 4.00 8.77 -5.09
CA LEU A 230 4.48 7.56 -4.43
C LEU A 230 3.65 6.34 -4.82
N GLU A 231 2.34 6.51 -4.90
CA GLU A 231 1.43 5.46 -5.36
C GLU A 231 1.72 5.08 -6.82
N GLY A 232 1.90 6.06 -7.71
CA GLY A 232 2.29 5.83 -9.10
C GLY A 232 3.63 5.11 -9.24
N ALA A 233 4.64 5.50 -8.46
CA ALA A 233 5.94 4.84 -8.45
C ALA A 233 5.84 3.39 -7.96
N ARG A 234 5.06 3.16 -6.91
CA ARG A 234 4.80 1.81 -6.37
C ARG A 234 4.06 0.94 -7.38
N LEU A 235 3.08 1.50 -8.07
CA LEU A 235 2.32 0.82 -9.12
C LEU A 235 3.23 0.44 -10.30
N LEU A 236 4.11 1.35 -10.73
CA LEU A 236 5.10 1.06 -11.78
C LEU A 236 6.05 -0.07 -11.39
N GLN A 237 6.46 -0.13 -10.12
CA GLN A 237 7.41 -1.11 -9.61
C GLN A 237 6.79 -2.48 -9.31
N GLU A 238 5.69 -2.52 -8.55
CA GLU A 238 5.08 -3.76 -8.05
C GLU A 238 4.10 -4.36 -9.07
N VAL A 239 3.29 -3.52 -9.74
CA VAL A 239 2.15 -3.97 -10.55
C VAL A 239 2.49 -4.01 -12.04
N ILE A 240 2.99 -2.91 -12.61
CA ILE A 240 3.38 -2.83 -14.04
C ILE A 240 4.75 -3.47 -14.27
N LYS A 241 5.61 -3.54 -13.25
CA LYS A 241 7.02 -3.97 -13.36
C LYS A 241 7.75 -3.30 -14.53
N SER A 242 7.53 -1.98 -14.67
CA SER A 242 8.17 -1.17 -15.70
C SER A 242 9.65 -0.97 -15.39
N LYS A 243 10.46 -0.80 -16.45
CA LYS A 243 11.88 -0.41 -16.33
C LYS A 243 12.05 1.10 -16.13
N ARG A 244 10.98 1.89 -16.30
CA ARG A 244 11.02 3.36 -16.28
C ARG A 244 10.65 3.97 -14.93
N VAL A 245 10.72 3.18 -13.85
CA VAL A 245 10.43 3.62 -12.47
C VAL A 245 11.38 4.75 -12.04
N ASP A 246 12.66 4.65 -12.38
CA ASP A 246 13.65 5.66 -11.98
C ASP A 246 13.43 6.99 -12.69
N GLU A 247 13.06 6.94 -13.97
CA GLU A 247 12.67 8.13 -14.74
C GLU A 247 11.47 8.83 -14.08
N PHE A 248 10.44 8.06 -13.72
CA PHE A 248 9.26 8.58 -13.03
C PHE A 248 9.61 9.24 -11.68
N LYS A 249 10.49 8.64 -10.89
CA LYS A 249 10.94 9.22 -9.60
C LYS A 249 11.73 10.50 -9.80
N ILE A 250 12.62 10.55 -10.79
CA ILE A 250 13.41 11.75 -11.11
C ILE A 250 12.49 12.90 -11.54
N GLU A 251 11.50 12.61 -12.39
CA GLU A 251 10.52 13.62 -12.80
C GLU A 251 9.60 14.06 -11.66
N GLY A 252 9.17 13.14 -10.80
CA GLY A 252 8.43 13.45 -9.58
C GLY A 252 9.21 14.35 -8.62
N GLN A 253 10.52 14.12 -8.48
CA GLN A 253 11.40 14.96 -7.65
C GLN A 253 11.52 16.39 -8.19
N LYS A 254 11.49 16.58 -9.51
CA LYS A 254 11.50 17.94 -10.12
C LYS A 254 10.24 18.73 -9.74
N LEU A 255 9.10 18.05 -9.61
CA LEU A 255 7.83 18.68 -9.20
C LEU A 255 7.82 19.02 -7.71
N HIS A 256 8.48 18.20 -6.88
CA HIS A 256 8.56 18.40 -5.43
C HIS A 256 10.02 18.35 -4.93
N PRO A 257 10.85 19.38 -5.19
CA PRO A 257 12.29 19.35 -4.90
C PRO A 257 12.65 19.17 -3.42
N LEU A 258 11.74 19.55 -2.52
CA LEU A 258 11.92 19.45 -1.06
C LEU A 258 11.54 18.07 -0.50
N SER A 259 10.96 17.19 -1.32
CA SER A 259 10.57 15.85 -0.88
C SER A 259 11.80 14.96 -0.78
N THR A 260 11.94 14.25 0.34
CA THR A 260 12.92 13.17 0.47
C THR A 260 12.39 11.84 -0.07
N ALA A 261 11.11 11.78 -0.46
CA ALA A 261 10.42 10.53 -0.75
C ALA A 261 10.84 9.87 -2.08
N PHE A 262 11.40 10.64 -3.02
CA PHE A 262 11.90 10.13 -4.30
C PHE A 262 13.42 10.02 -4.36
N GLN A 263 14.12 10.38 -3.28
CA GLN A 263 15.58 10.28 -3.18
C GLN A 263 16.01 8.83 -2.99
N THR A 264 17.16 8.50 -3.54
CA THR A 264 17.78 7.18 -3.39
C THR A 264 18.29 6.98 -1.96
N GLU A 265 18.47 5.72 -1.55
CA GLU A 265 18.97 5.39 -0.20
C GLU A 265 20.34 6.04 0.09
N GLN A 266 21.17 6.18 -0.95
CA GLN A 266 22.48 6.86 -0.87
C GLN A 266 22.36 8.38 -0.67
N GLU A 267 21.41 9.03 -1.34
CA GLU A 267 21.14 10.47 -1.17
C GLU A 267 20.50 10.77 0.20
N LEU A 268 19.67 9.85 0.69
CA LEU A 268 19.13 9.95 2.05
C LEU A 268 20.21 9.79 3.11
N GLU A 269 21.18 8.89 2.90
CA GLU A 269 22.32 8.71 3.79
C GLU A 269 23.24 9.93 3.80
N SER A 270 23.52 10.53 2.63
CA SER A 270 24.31 11.77 2.57
C SER A 270 23.61 12.94 3.25
N LEU A 271 22.30 13.11 3.05
CA LEU A 271 21.52 14.13 3.74
C LEU A 271 21.44 13.92 5.25
N ARG A 272 21.33 12.66 5.71
CA ARG A 272 21.40 12.33 7.15
C ARG A 272 22.77 12.67 7.73
N LEU A 273 23.86 12.42 7.00
CA LEU A 273 25.22 12.77 7.42
C LEU A 273 25.44 14.29 7.44
N GLU A 274 24.92 15.02 6.45
CA GLU A 274 24.96 16.49 6.41
C GLU A 274 24.16 17.11 7.56
N LEU A 275 22.95 16.63 7.82
CA LEU A 275 22.13 17.07 8.96
C LEU A 275 22.80 16.74 10.30
N ALA A 276 23.38 15.53 10.44
CA ALA A 276 24.11 15.14 11.64
C ALA A 276 25.36 16.01 11.88
N GLY A 277 26.06 16.39 10.81
CA GLY A 277 27.18 17.33 10.85
C GLY A 277 26.74 18.76 11.17
N ALA A 278 25.60 19.21 10.65
CA ALA A 278 25.02 20.51 10.95
C ALA A 278 24.54 20.62 12.41
N SER A 279 23.96 19.55 12.98
CA SER A 279 23.60 19.50 14.40
C SER A 279 24.83 19.56 15.32
N LYS A 280 25.94 18.89 14.96
CA LYS A 280 27.20 18.98 15.72
C LYS A 280 27.79 20.40 15.67
N LYS A 281 27.78 21.05 14.50
CA LYS A 281 28.20 22.45 14.36
C LYS A 281 27.29 23.43 15.10
N ALA A 282 25.98 23.16 15.17
CA ALA A 282 25.03 23.99 15.91
C ALA A 282 25.18 23.81 17.44
N GLU A 283 25.58 22.63 17.90
CA GLU A 283 25.87 22.34 19.31
C GLU A 283 27.22 22.95 19.75
N GLU A 284 28.24 22.93 18.89
CA GLU A 284 29.52 23.63 19.10
C GLU A 284 29.40 25.16 19.02
N ALA A 285 28.39 25.69 18.32
CA ALA A 285 28.14 27.12 18.17
C ALA A 285 27.28 27.75 19.30
N LYS A 286 26.96 27.02 20.38
CA LYS A 286 26.48 27.62 21.63
C LYS A 286 27.66 27.81 22.60
N PRO A 287 28.40 28.94 22.53
CA PRO A 287 29.30 29.29 23.60
C PRO A 287 28.48 29.67 24.85
N VAL A 288 28.88 29.06 25.95
CA VAL A 288 28.59 29.47 27.31
C VAL A 288 28.80 30.97 27.46
N ALA A 289 27.76 31.69 27.90
CA ALA A 289 27.90 32.97 28.57
C ALA A 289 27.21 32.86 29.93
N PHE A 290 27.91 32.24 30.88
CA PHE A 290 27.87 32.74 32.25
C PHE A 290 28.73 34.00 32.26
N ALA A 291 28.12 35.14 32.57
CA ALA A 291 28.83 36.28 33.14
C ALA A 291 27.95 36.80 34.27
N GLU A 292 28.41 36.54 35.49
CA GLU A 292 28.03 37.27 36.70
C GLU A 292 28.36 38.74 36.48
N GLU A 293 27.37 39.61 36.70
CA GLU A 293 27.50 40.90 37.41
C GLU A 293 26.12 41.36 37.88
#